data_AF-H2J4D1-F1
#
_entry.id   AF-H2J4D1-F1
#
_cell.length_a   1.000
_cell.length_b   1.000
_cell.length_c   1.000
_cell.angle_alpha   90.00
_cell.angle_beta   90.00
_cell.angle_gamma   90.00
#
_symmetry.space_group_name_H-M   'P 1'
#
loop_
_entity.id
_entity.type
_entity.pdbx_description
1 polymer ?
#
loop_
_entity_poly.entity_id
_entity_poly.type
_entity_poly.pdbx_seq_one_letter_code
_entity_poly.pdbx_strand_id
1 'polypeptide(L)'
;MVRSSVKPSEIQIISVTDDIRKSKTRVKYAFNYNIQEVREEMPIIDEQGNEVMQTQTMYEYEQFVFESEFDLFMKNVIPEVLKTMYAAKKDEIMQNLALANTKIPKEINIGE
;
A
#
# COMPACT_ATOMS: atom_id res chain seq x y z
N MET A 1 0.16 -4.56 -6.85
CA MET A 1 1.52 -4.35 -6.33
C MET A 1 2.15 -3.04 -6.79
N VAL A 2 2.69 -2.27 -5.84
CA VAL A 2 3.43 -1.01 -6.03
C VAL A 2 4.86 -1.19 -5.53
N ARG A 3 5.83 -0.52 -6.15
CA ARG A 3 7.24 -0.52 -5.76
C ARG A 3 7.70 0.86 -5.30
N SER A 4 8.54 0.91 -4.28
CA SER A 4 9.10 2.16 -3.75
C SER A 4 10.52 1.95 -3.22
N SER A 5 11.41 2.91 -3.46
CA SER A 5 12.75 2.94 -2.84
C SER A 5 12.70 3.31 -1.35
N VAL A 6 11.60 3.91 -0.90
CA VAL A 6 11.37 4.31 0.50
C VAL A 6 10.27 3.44 1.09
N LYS A 7 10.46 2.98 2.33
CA LYS A 7 9.45 2.20 3.06
C LYS A 7 8.15 3.00 3.15
N PRO A 8 7.02 2.51 2.59
CA PRO A 8 5.76 3.21 2.69
C PRO A 8 5.19 3.14 4.11
N SER A 9 4.43 4.16 4.50
CA SER A 9 3.57 4.11 5.68
C SER A 9 2.40 3.15 5.43
N GLU A 10 1.90 2.46 6.46
CA GLU A 10 0.68 1.64 6.35
C GLU A 10 -0.54 2.45 5.88
N ILE A 11 -0.60 3.73 6.28
CA ILE A 11 -1.66 4.67 5.92
C ILE A 11 -1.01 5.93 5.34
N GLN A 12 -1.48 6.36 4.18
CA GLN A 12 -1.04 7.59 3.53
C GLN A 12 -2.24 8.50 3.27
N ILE A 13 -2.28 9.69 3.85
CA ILE A 13 -3.27 10.70 3.48
C ILE A 13 -2.75 11.40 2.22
N ILE A 14 -3.53 11.33 1.14
CA ILE A 14 -3.19 11.92 -0.17
C ILE A 14 -3.68 13.36 -0.23
N SER A 15 -4.93 13.60 0.18
CA SER A 15 -5.51 14.94 0.21
C SER A 15 -6.59 15.06 1.27
N VAL A 16 -6.76 16.29 1.77
CA VAL A 16 -7.80 16.68 2.70
C VAL A 16 -8.42 17.97 2.18
N THR A 17 -9.72 17.95 1.91
CA THR A 17 -10.46 19.10 1.38
C THR A 17 -11.65 19.39 2.29
N ASP A 18 -11.69 20.60 2.84
CA ASP A 18 -12.79 21.04 3.70
C ASP A 18 -13.89 21.73 2.86
N ASP A 19 -15.13 21.33 3.07
CA ASP A 19 -16.33 22.04 2.62
C ASP A 19 -16.99 22.69 3.85
N ILE A 20 -16.62 23.93 4.12
CA ILE A 20 -17.13 24.71 5.26
C ILE A 20 -18.64 24.93 5.14
N ARG A 21 -19.17 25.07 3.91
CA ARG A 21 -20.60 25.30 3.70
C ARG A 21 -21.44 24.09 4.10
N LYS A 22 -20.89 22.88 3.95
CA LYS A 22 -21.55 21.63 4.32
C LYS A 22 -21.11 21.08 5.68
N SER A 23 -20.15 21.72 6.34
CA SER A 23 -19.50 21.22 7.56
C SER A 23 -18.92 19.80 7.38
N LYS A 24 -18.31 19.56 6.22
CA LYS A 24 -17.72 18.26 5.85
C LYS A 24 -16.24 18.39 5.51
N THR A 25 -15.47 17.35 5.76
CA THR A 25 -14.09 17.18 5.29
C THR A 25 -14.01 15.91 4.47
N ARG A 26 -13.55 16.04 3.24
CA ARG A 26 -13.29 14.94 2.33
C ARG A 26 -11.83 14.55 2.40
N VAL A 27 -11.55 13.28 2.61
CA VAL A 27 -10.20 12.75 2.74
C VAL A 27 -9.99 11.64 1.74
N LYS A 28 -8.97 11.81 0.90
CA LYS A 28 -8.44 10.76 0.04
C LYS A 28 -7.23 10.15 0.72
N TYR A 29 -7.23 8.84 0.89
CA TYR A 29 -6.17 8.12 1.59
C TYR A 29 -5.85 6.79 0.91
N ALA A 30 -4.66 6.26 1.16
CA ALA A 30 -4.23 4.95 0.73
C ALA A 30 -3.92 4.06 1.94
N PHE A 31 -4.33 2.81 1.86
CA PHE A 31 -3.89 1.74 2.76
C PHE A 31 -2.90 0.84 2.04
N ASN A 32 -1.72 0.70 2.63
CA ASN A 32 -0.63 -0.12 2.11
C ASN A 32 -0.52 -1.38 2.97
N TYR A 33 -0.71 -2.54 2.36
CA TYR A 33 -0.63 -3.86 3.01
C TYR A 33 0.51 -4.68 2.43
N ASN A 34 0.88 -5.74 3.15
CA ASN A 34 1.93 -6.69 2.74
C ASN A 34 3.22 -5.99 2.27
N ILE A 35 3.73 -5.05 3.07
CA ILE A 35 4.96 -4.31 2.76
C ILE A 35 6.15 -5.26 2.95
N GLN A 36 6.81 -5.62 1.85
CA GLN A 36 7.95 -6.52 1.81
C GLN A 36 9.20 -5.80 1.35
N GLU A 37 10.34 -6.10 1.98
CA GLU A 37 11.64 -5.61 1.54
C GLU A 37 12.20 -6.55 0.48
N VAL A 38 12.59 -5.99 -0.67
CA VAL A 38 13.13 -6.73 -1.82
C VAL A 38 14.47 -6.11 -2.20
N ARG A 39 15.46 -6.93 -2.54
CA ARG A 39 16.76 -6.48 -3.03
C ARG A 39 16.76 -6.61 -4.55
N GLU A 40 16.91 -5.49 -5.25
CA GLU A 40 17.02 -5.48 -6.72
C GLU A 40 18.39 -4.96 -7.14
N GLU A 41 18.98 -5.57 -8.16
CA GLU A 41 20.19 -5.07 -8.80
C GLU A 41 19.79 -4.04 -9.86
N MET A 42 20.23 -2.80 -9.71
CA MET A 42 19.99 -1.73 -10.67
C MET A 42 21.31 -1.18 -11.19
N PRO A 43 21.42 -0.88 -12.49
CA PRO A 43 22.58 -0.21 -13.04
C PRO A 43 22.60 1.24 -12.55
N ILE A 44 23.68 1.63 -11.89
CA ILE A 44 23.98 3.03 -11.54
C ILE A 44 25.26 3.45 -12.24
N ILE A 45 25.34 4.73 -12.61
CA ILE A 45 26.54 5.31 -13.20
C ILE A 45 27.46 5.72 -12.06
N ASP A 46 28.68 5.17 -12.02
CA ASP A 46 29.70 5.54 -11.05
C ASP A 46 30.30 6.93 -11.35
N GLU A 47 31.13 7.45 -10.45
CA GLU A 47 31.79 8.77 -10.61
C GLU A 47 32.73 8.84 -11.84
N GLN A 48 33.02 7.70 -12.47
CA GLN A 48 33.90 7.54 -13.63
C GLN A 48 33.10 7.32 -14.93
N GLY A 49 31.76 7.31 -14.86
CA GLY A 49 30.87 7.15 -16.00
C GLY A 49 30.58 5.70 -16.41
N ASN A 50 30.99 4.70 -15.62
CA ASN A 50 30.72 3.29 -15.90
C ASN A 50 29.39 2.84 -15.27
N GLU A 51 28.65 1.98 -15.97
CA GLU A 51 27.47 1.31 -15.41
C GLU A 51 27.93 0.18 -14.48
N VAL A 52 27.65 0.33 -13.19
CA VAL A 52 27.90 -0.67 -12.16
C VAL A 52 26.57 -1.16 -11.60
N MET A 53 26.40 -2.47 -11.50
CA MET A 53 25.23 -3.07 -10.88
C MET A 53 25.33 -2.90 -9.36
N GLN A 54 24.40 -2.16 -8.76
CA GLN A 54 24.30 -2.02 -7.31
C GLN A 54 23.01 -2.65 -6.80
N THR A 55 23.13 -3.46 -5.75
CA THR A 55 21.98 -3.97 -5.02
C THR A 55 21.35 -2.83 -4.22
N GLN A 56 20.13 -2.44 -4.56
CA GLN A 56 19.34 -1.48 -3.82
C GLN A 56 18.19 -2.18 -3.10
N THR A 57 17.93 -1.75 -1.87
CA THR A 57 16.75 -2.15 -1.13
C THR A 57 15.53 -1.39 -1.65
N MET A 58 14.55 -2.13 -2.14
CA MET A 58 13.23 -1.65 -2.54
C MET A 58 12.13 -2.25 -1.66
N TYR A 59 10.94 -1.68 -1.71
CA TYR A 59 9.77 -2.14 -1.00
C TYR A 59 8.64 -2.44 -1.98
N GLU A 60 8.06 -3.63 -1.88
CA GLU A 60 6.89 -4.06 -2.62
C GLU A 60 5.68 -4.14 -1.69
N TYR A 61 4.51 -3.67 -2.13
CA TYR A 61 3.31 -3.63 -1.30
C TYR A 61 2.03 -3.56 -2.13
N GLU A 62 0.90 -3.88 -1.51
CA GLU A 62 -0.43 -3.72 -2.09
C GLU A 62 -1.08 -2.43 -1.59
N GLN A 63 -1.50 -1.57 -2.53
CA GLN A 63 -2.05 -0.26 -2.22
C GLN A 63 -3.54 -0.18 -2.61
N PHE A 64 -4.36 0.25 -1.67
CA PHE A 64 -5.79 0.50 -1.90
C PHE A 64 -6.11 1.95 -1.60
N VAL A 65 -6.62 2.68 -2.59
CA VAL A 65 -6.96 4.09 -2.48
C VAL A 65 -8.46 4.25 -2.24
N PHE A 66 -8.81 5.05 -1.25
CA PHE A 66 -10.18 5.33 -0.85
C PHE A 66 -10.41 6.84 -0.76
N GLU A 67 -11.68 7.21 -0.85
CA GLU A 67 -12.16 8.56 -0.58
C GLU A 67 -13.31 8.44 0.42
N SER A 68 -13.29 9.25 1.47
CA SER A 68 -14.33 9.24 2.50
C SER A 68 -14.64 10.65 2.95
N GLU A 69 -15.89 10.87 3.34
CA GLU A 69 -16.36 12.15 3.87
C GLU A 69 -16.63 12.01 5.37
N PHE A 70 -16.10 12.97 6.13
CA PHE A 70 -16.23 13.06 7.58
C PHE A 70 -16.87 14.39 7.95
N ASP A 71 -17.46 14.46 9.14
CA ASP A 71 -17.87 15.74 9.69
C ASP A 71 -16.65 16.61 10.00
N LEU A 72 -16.72 17.90 9.67
CA LEU A 72 -15.59 18.84 9.80
C LEU A 72 -15.04 18.92 11.23
N PHE A 73 -15.90 18.79 12.26
CA PHE A 73 -15.47 18.79 13.66
C PHE A 73 -14.64 17.55 14.04
N MET A 74 -14.76 16.45 13.28
CA MET A 74 -13.99 15.21 13.51
C MET A 74 -12.61 15.25 12.84
N LYS A 75 -12.24 16.34 12.17
CA LYS A 75 -10.99 16.42 11.40
C LYS A 75 -9.74 16.00 12.19
N ASN A 76 -9.67 16.37 13.46
CA ASN A 76 -8.52 16.06 14.34
C ASN A 76 -8.39 14.57 14.68
N VAL A 77 -9.50 13.80 14.61
CA VAL A 77 -9.50 12.37 14.92
C VAL A 77 -9.44 11.47 13.69
N ILE A 78 -9.50 12.05 12.47
CA ILE A 78 -9.45 11.28 11.22
C ILE A 78 -8.24 10.32 11.18
N PRO A 79 -7.00 10.70 11.56
CA PRO A 79 -5.89 9.76 11.56
C PRO A 79 -6.12 8.51 12.43
N GLU A 80 -6.73 8.67 13.61
CA GLU A 80 -7.04 7.56 14.53
C GLU A 80 -8.20 6.69 14.01
N VAL A 81 -9.20 7.31 13.38
CA VAL A 81 -10.27 6.60 12.69
C VAL A 81 -9.70 5.74 11.56
N LEU A 82 -8.81 6.30 10.73
CA LEU A 82 -8.16 5.57 9.66
C LEU A 82 -7.29 4.42 10.18
N LYS A 83 -6.56 4.60 11.29
CA LYS A 83 -5.83 3.51 11.97
C LYS A 83 -6.74 2.38 12.40
N THR A 84 -7.88 2.71 12.99
CA THR A 84 -8.88 1.73 13.42
C THR A 84 -9.46 0.97 12.22
N MET A 85 -9.79 1.69 11.13
CA MET A 85 -10.28 1.09 9.89
C MET A 85 -9.23 0.18 9.24
N TYR A 86 -7.96 0.58 9.25
CA TYR A 86 -6.86 -0.24 8.74
C TYR A 86 -6.73 -1.53 9.55
N ALA A 87 -6.67 -1.43 10.88
CA ALA A 87 -6.56 -2.59 11.76
C ALA A 87 -7.72 -3.57 11.59
N ALA A 88 -8.95 -3.07 11.48
CA ALA A 88 -10.15 -3.90 11.29
C ALA A 88 -10.14 -4.68 9.96
N LYS A 89 -9.55 -4.11 8.90
CA LYS A 89 -9.49 -4.74 7.57
C LYS A 89 -8.22 -5.56 7.34
N LYS A 90 -7.19 -5.38 8.16
CA LYS A 90 -5.86 -5.95 7.95
C LYS A 90 -5.90 -7.46 7.81
N ASP A 91 -6.55 -8.15 8.74
CA ASP A 91 -6.55 -9.62 8.75
C ASP A 91 -7.30 -10.19 7.55
N GLU A 92 -8.46 -9.63 7.22
CA GLU A 92 -9.25 -10.03 6.05
C GLU A 92 -8.46 -9.85 4.75
N ILE A 93 -7.84 -8.69 4.56
CA ILE A 93 -7.04 -8.40 3.36
C ILE A 93 -5.82 -9.32 3.28
N MET A 94 -5.12 -9.56 4.39
CA MET A 94 -3.96 -10.46 4.41
C MET A 94 -4.34 -11.91 4.09
N GLN A 95 -5.48 -12.41 4.60
CA GLN A 95 -5.99 -13.74 4.26
C GLN A 95 -6.36 -13.83 2.77
N ASN A 96 -7.06 -12.83 2.25
CA ASN A 96 -7.44 -12.79 0.84
C ASN A 96 -6.21 -12.73 -0.08
N LEU A 97 -5.17 -11.98 0.29
CA LEU A 97 -3.91 -11.94 -0.44
C LEU A 97 -3.20 -13.29 -0.41
N ALA A 98 -3.19 -13.98 0.74
CA ALA A 98 -2.61 -15.33 0.84
C ALA A 98 -3.33 -16.33 -0.08
N LEU A 99 -4.68 -16.30 -0.10
CA LEU A 99 -5.48 -17.15 -0.97
C LEU A 99 -5.27 -16.84 -2.45
N ALA A 100 -5.23 -15.56 -2.83
CA ALA A 100 -4.97 -15.15 -4.21
C ALA A 100 -3.57 -15.58 -4.71
N ASN A 101 -2.58 -15.58 -3.82
CA ASN A 101 -1.22 -16.01 -4.13
C ASN A 101 -1.04 -17.55 -4.11
N THR A 102 -2.00 -18.28 -3.54
CA THR A 102 -1.98 -19.75 -3.56
C THR A 102 -2.42 -20.23 -4.94
N LYS A 103 -1.46 -20.52 -5.82
CA LYS A 103 -1.72 -21.15 -7.13
C LYS A 103 -2.53 -22.43 -6.92
N ILE A 104 -3.79 -22.43 -7.39
CA ILE A 104 -4.55 -23.68 -7.58
C ILE A 104 -3.67 -24.57 -8.48
N PRO A 105 -3.31 -25.80 -8.06
CA PRO A 105 -2.55 -26.69 -8.93
C PRO A 105 -3.38 -26.93 -10.20
N LYS A 106 -2.89 -26.39 -11.32
CA LYS A 106 -3.33 -26.84 -12.65
C LYS A 106 -2.84 -28.28 -12.78
N GLU A 107 -3.73 -29.16 -13.20
CA GLU A 107 -3.53 -30.60 -13.41
C GLU A 107 -3.88 -31.49 -12.20
N ILE A 108 -5.17 -31.82 -12.11
CA ILE A 108 -5.56 -33.18 -11.72
C ILE A 108 -5.25 -34.04 -12.95
N ASN A 109 -4.12 -34.74 -12.97
CA ASN A 109 -3.92 -35.84 -13.90
C ASN A 109 -4.90 -36.96 -13.47
N ILE A 110 -6.04 -37.04 -14.14
CA ILE A 110 -6.88 -38.24 -14.12
C ILE A 110 -6.16 -39.19 -15.07
N GLY A 111 -5.33 -40.07 -14.52
CA GLY A 111 -4.71 -41.15 -15.28
C GLY A 111 -5.80 -42.08 -15.83
N GLU A 112 -5.74 -42.30 -17.15
CA GLU A 112 -6.25 -43.54 -17.76
C GLU A 112 -5.16 -44.61 -17.75
#